data_AF-A0A7C2BRZ2-F1
#
_entry.id   AF-A0A7C2BRZ2-F1
#
_cell.length_a   1.000
_cell.length_b   1.000
_cell.length_c   1.000
_cell.angle_alpha   90.00
_cell.angle_beta   90.00
_cell.angle_gamma   90.00
#
_symmetry.space_group_name_H-M   'P 1'
#
loop_
_entity.id
_entity.type
_entity.pdbx_description
1 polymer ?
#
loop_
_entity_poly.entity_id
_entity_poly.type
_entity_poly.pdbx_seq_one_letter_code
_entity_poly.pdbx_strand_id
1 'polypeptide(L)' 'MMRAWICMPLCDVDAIKGRQDAVEEFVNSDAVCSQIRGFLKSIADIERIVARISTFRTTPKDLVALAMTLRKIPLLR' A
#
# COMPACT_ATOMS: atom_id res chain seq x y z
N MET A 1 6.71 -5.38 -2.29
CA MET A 1 7.44 -4.10 -2.22
C MET A 1 8.69 -4.15 -1.33
N MET A 2 8.61 -4.36 0.00
CA MET A 2 9.80 -4.25 0.89
C MET A 2 10.97 -5.18 0.54
N ARG A 3 10.69 -6.44 0.21
CA ARG A 3 11.71 -7.39 -0.28
C ARG A 3 12.50 -6.84 -1.47
N ALA A 4 11.83 -6.16 -2.40
CA ALA A 4 12.49 -5.61 -3.58
C ALA A 4 13.47 -4.49 -3.22
N TRP A 5 13.14 -3.64 -2.23
CA TRP A 5 14.04 -2.57 -1.79
C TRP A 5 15.31 -3.09 -1.11
N ILE A 6 15.22 -4.22 -0.42
CA ILE A 6 16.39 -4.89 0.18
C ILE A 6 17.28 -5.51 -0.90
N CYS A 7 16.67 -6.15 -1.90
CA CYS A 7 17.42 -6.79 -2.99
C CYS A 7 17.99 -5.79 -4.01
N MET A 8 17.40 -4.61 -4.14
CA MET A 8 17.77 -3.58 -5.11
C MET A 8 17.84 -2.22 -4.41
N PRO A 9 18.96 -1.91 -3.73
CA PRO A 9 19.13 -0.62 -3.07
C PRO A 9 19.14 0.52 -4.09
N LEU A 10 18.70 1.69 -3.65
CA LEU A 10 18.77 2.90 -4.46
C LEU A 10 20.23 3.36 -4.59
N CYS A 11 20.59 3.87 -5.77
CA CYS A 11 21.87 4.53 -6.02
C CYS A 11 21.71 6.04 -6.30
N ASP A 12 20.51 6.56 -6.10
CA ASP A 12 20.15 7.96 -6.31
C ASP A 12 19.92 8.65 -4.96
N VAL A 13 20.62 9.76 -4.72
CA VAL A 13 20.63 10.44 -3.42
C VAL A 13 19.27 11.07 -3.13
N ASP A 14 18.62 11.67 -4.13
CA ASP A 14 17.34 12.35 -3.94
C ASP A 14 16.23 11.36 -3.64
N ALA A 15 16.22 10.19 -4.30
CA ALA A 15 15.30 9.11 -3.99
C ALA A 15 15.54 8.50 -2.59
N ILE A 16 16.79 8.45 -2.13
CA ILE A 16 17.11 8.02 -0.75
C ILE A 16 16.54 9.01 0.25
N LYS A 17 16.82 10.32 0.07
CA LYS A 17 16.31 11.38 0.95
C LYS A 17 14.79 11.39 0.98
N GLY A 18 14.12 11.32 -0.17
CA GLY A 18 12.66 11.26 -0.22
C GLY A 18 12.06 10.07 0.54
N ARG A 19 12.75 8.91 0.59
CA ARG A 19 12.33 7.80 1.45
C ARG A 19 12.57 8.08 2.94
N GLN A 20 13.69 8.71 3.27
CA GLN A 20 14.03 9.07 4.66
C GLN A 20 13.04 10.10 5.22
N ASP A 21 12.72 11.14 4.44
CA ASP A 21 11.77 12.18 4.81
C ASP A 21 10.37 11.59 5.08
N ALA A 22 9.90 10.70 4.19
CA ALA A 22 8.62 10.01 4.38
C ALA A 22 8.62 9.13 5.64
N VAL A 23 9.73 8.46 5.97
CA VAL A 23 9.85 7.67 7.20
C VAL A 23 9.86 8.58 8.43
N GLU A 24 10.58 9.69 8.38
CA GLU A 24 10.66 10.67 9.47
C GLU A 24 9.28 11.23 9.83
N GLU A 25 8.43 11.54 8.84
CA GLU A 25 7.05 11.99 9.05
C GLU A 25 6.24 11.00 9.92
N PHE A 26 6.36 9.70 9.66
CA PHE A 26 5.65 8.67 10.44
C PHE A 26 6.30 8.37 11.79
N VAL A 27 7.62 8.48 11.90
CA VAL A 27 8.35 8.28 13.17
C VAL A 27 8.00 9.38 14.17
N ASN A 28 7.84 10.61 13.69
CA ASN A 28 7.49 11.76 14.53
C ASN A 28 6.02 11.78 15.00
N SER A 29 5.17 10.88 14.50
CA SER A 29 3.75 10.82 14.86
C SER A 29 3.21 9.38 14.95
N ASP A 30 3.43 8.72 16.10
CA ASP A 30 2.97 7.34 16.31
C ASP A 30 1.44 7.19 16.24
N ALA A 31 0.69 8.20 16.68
CA ALA A 31 -0.77 8.18 16.60
C ALA A 31 -1.25 8.13 15.14
N VAL A 32 -0.69 8.98 14.28
CA VAL A 32 -1.02 9.00 12.84
C VAL A 32 -0.59 7.70 12.18
N CYS A 33 0.63 7.22 12.48
CA CYS A 33 1.14 5.96 11.97
C CYS A 33 0.24 4.76 12.36
N SER A 34 -0.25 4.73 13.60
CA SER A 34 -1.15 3.69 14.09
C SER A 34 -2.54 3.75 13.44
N GLN A 35 -3.10 4.95 13.24
CA GLN A 35 -4.35 5.12 12.50
C GLN A 35 -4.23 4.64 11.05
N ILE A 36 -3.18 5.06 10.36
CA ILE A 36 -2.93 4.67 8.96
C ILE A 36 -2.71 3.16 8.85
N ARG A 37 -1.91 2.56 9.74
CA ARG A 37 -1.74 1.09 9.79
C ARG A 37 -3.07 0.36 9.98
N GLY A 38 -3.92 0.84 10.89
CA GLY A 38 -5.26 0.28 11.11
C GLY A 38 -6.13 0.36 9.87
N PHE A 39 -6.12 1.51 9.20
CA PHE A 39 -6.85 1.74 7.96
C PHE A 39 -6.38 0.81 6.83
N LEU A 40 -5.06 0.78 6.57
CA LEU A 40 -4.45 -0.01 5.50
C LEU A 40 -4.63 -1.52 5.69
N LYS A 41 -4.70 -2.00 6.93
CA LYS A 41 -5.00 -3.42 7.23
C LYS A 41 -6.35 -3.89 6.66
N SER A 42 -7.26 -2.94 6.41
CA SER A 42 -8.60 -3.21 5.91
C SER A 42 -8.73 -3.13 4.38
N ILE A 43 -7.63 -2.82 3.68
CA ILE A 43 -7.51 -2.75 2.22
C ILE A 43 -7.12 -4.14 1.71
N ALA A 44 -7.83 -4.63 0.68
CA ALA A 44 -7.50 -5.91 0.05
C ALA A 44 -6.22 -5.79 -0.81
N ASP A 45 -5.58 -6.92 -1.09
CA ASP A 45 -4.45 -6.99 -2.01
C ASP A 45 -4.91 -6.71 -3.47
N ILE A 46 -4.89 -5.44 -3.85
CA ILE A 46 -5.33 -4.96 -5.17
C ILE A 46 -4.46 -5.55 -6.27
N GLU A 47 -3.14 -5.60 -6.09
CA GLU A 47 -2.20 -6.12 -7.09
C GLU A 47 -2.55 -7.56 -7.47
N ARG A 48 -2.82 -8.40 -6.46
CA ARG A 48 -3.22 -9.80 -6.67
C ARG A 48 -4.62 -9.96 -7.25
N ILE A 49 -5.55 -9.06 -6.95
CA ILE A 49 -6.89 -9.07 -7.56
C ILE A 49 -6.77 -8.70 -9.05
N VAL A 50 -6.04 -7.63 -9.38
CA VAL A 50 -5.85 -7.18 -10.78
C VAL A 50 -5.14 -8.25 -11.62
N ALA A 51 -4.14 -8.95 -11.07
CA ALA A 51 -3.50 -10.07 -11.75
C ALA A 51 -4.49 -11.21 -12.07
N ARG A 52 -5.43 -11.50 -11.18
CA ARG A 52 -6.48 -12.52 -11.40
C ARG A 52 -7.52 -12.07 -12.41
N ILE A 53 -7.86 -10.78 -12.42
CA ILE A 53 -8.78 -10.20 -13.42
C ILE A 53 -8.16 -10.34 -14.81
N SER A 54 -6.88 -9.96 -14.95
CA SER A 54 -6.13 -10.03 -16.20
C SER A 54 -6.00 -11.47 -16.75
N THR A 55 -6.11 -12.46 -15.87
CA THR A 55 -6.02 -13.89 -16.22
C THR A 55 -7.37 -14.60 -16.23
N PHE A 56 -8.49 -13.88 -16.10
CA PHE A 56 -9.85 -14.42 -16.04
C PHE A 56 -10.08 -15.47 -14.93
N ARG A 57 -9.32 -15.38 -13.83
CA ARG A 57 -9.39 -16.28 -12.66
C ARG A 57 -10.01 -15.62 -11.42
N THR A 58 -10.66 -14.48 -11.61
CA THR A 58 -11.28 -13.71 -10.54
C THR A 58 -12.55 -14.38 -10.03
N THR A 59 -12.75 -14.31 -8.72
CA THR A 59 -13.97 -14.80 -8.07
C THR A 59 -14.89 -13.64 -7.67
N PRO A 60 -16.20 -13.88 -7.44
CA PRO A 60 -17.10 -12.85 -6.92
C PRO A 60 -16.61 -12.21 -5.62
N LYS A 61 -15.96 -12.98 -4.73
CA LYS A 61 -15.37 -12.46 -3.49
C LYS A 61 -14.28 -11.44 -3.74
N ASP A 62 -13.45 -11.64 -4.75
CA ASP A 62 -12.39 -10.71 -5.13
C ASP A 62 -12.96 -9.37 -5.62
N LEU A 63 -14.04 -9.42 -6.42
CA LEU A 63 -14.72 -8.22 -6.91
C LEU A 63 -15.38 -7.43 -5.78
N VAL A 64 -16.02 -8.12 -4.83
CA VAL A 64 -16.59 -7.48 -3.63
C VAL A 64 -15.49 -6.86 -2.77
N ALA A 65 -14.39 -7.58 -2.54
CA ALA A 65 -13.25 -7.06 -1.79
C ALA A 65 -12.62 -5.83 -2.46
N LEU A 66 -12.50 -5.84 -3.79
CA LEU A 66 -12.04 -4.70 -4.56
C LEU A 66 -12.99 -3.50 -4.42
N ALA A 67 -14.31 -3.70 -4.60
CA ALA A 67 -15.29 -2.64 -4.44
C ALA A 67 -15.25 -2.00 -3.03
N MET A 68 -15.17 -2.83 -1.99
CA MET A 68 -15.05 -2.35 -0.61
C MET A 68 -13.74 -1.59 -0.36
N THR A 69 -12.65 -2.02 -0.99
CA THR A 69 -11.35 -1.34 -0.92
C THR A 69 -11.40 0.02 -1.60
N LEU A 70 -11.94 0.09 -2.82
CA LEU A 70 -12.04 1.34 -3.59
C LEU A 70 -12.92 2.39 -2.90
N ARG A 71 -13.99 1.96 -2.21
CA ARG A 71 -14.84 2.86 -1.40
C ARG A 71 -14.12 3.52 -0.23
N LYS A 72 -13.03 2.92 0.26
CA LYS A 72 -12.26 3.45 1.38
C LYS A 72 -11.24 4.51 0.95
N ILE A 73 -10.76 4.46 -0.29
CA ILE A 73 -9.73 5.39 -0.79
C ILE A 73 -10.05 6.89 -0.53
N PRO A 74 -11.29 7.38 -0.70
CA PRO A 74 -11.62 8.78 -0.39
C PRO A 74 -11.41 9.18 1.08
N LEU A 75 -11.40 8.23 2.01
CA LEU A 75 -11.16 8.46 3.44
C LEU A 75 -9.67 8.64 3.78
N LEU A 76 -8.79 8.42 2.81
CA LEU A 76 -7.33 8.54 2.91
C LEU A 76 -6.82 9.89 2.38
N ARG A 77 -7.73 10.83 2.06
CA ARG A 77 -7.41 12.15 1.52
C ARG A 77 -7.21 13.18 2.62
#